data_AF-A0A1G6YN66-F1
#
_entry.id   AF-A0A1G6YN66-F1
#
_cell.length_a   1.000
_cell.length_b   1.000
_cell.length_c   1.000
_cell.angle_alpha   90.00
_cell.angle_beta   90.00
_cell.angle_gamma   90.00
#
_symmetry.space_group_name_H-M   'P 1'
#
loop_
_entity.id
_entity.type
_entity.pdbx_description
1 polymer ?
#
loop_
_entity_poly.entity_id
_entity_poly.type
_entity_poly.pdbx_seq_one_letter_code
_entity_poly.pdbx_strand_id
1 'polypeptide(L)'
;MPVLGHNPTFTDSGIALFAGGDYTAKGGSAEAEGLLVVGGNATFAKSGGVFNVGRVGMGSGIIPKSGDVMLAVGGDLSVDKGVTLDVGHGLTSGPKYGGSVRVGGKLDVKGQLETNGGQSPDGLGKEAALKPNAGFGATIKKESASLGALKATGKTEKQGGSVTFKGSGQGGLQVFEISAADINDVSTFTFESIPGDSSVVVNVTGSQGVKISPMAVGFNGDRVDVYSSSKFGEAASRILYNFEDSASLTLGGGGNFMGSVLAPAASADITASTNGRLYVGGDLTTRGSGNESHNYPWNGTPPFSCEPGEPGEPEKPEVPSTPTPTPSTPEEPGTPEEPEMPGTPEEPGTPSEPGEETPSAEPSEPSAEPSQTPEEPKKEGDLATTGAGSTMMIGVAAALVLAAGGAIAFMARRRRSA
;
A
#
# COMPACT_ATOMS: atom_id res chain seq x y z
N MET A 1 -6.31 17.63 0.00
CA MET A 1 -5.85 16.23 -0.02
C MET A 1 -4.33 16.21 -0.18
N PRO A 2 -3.62 15.32 0.53
CA PRO A 2 -2.15 15.26 0.50
C PRO A 2 -1.63 14.76 -0.85
N VAL A 3 -0.44 15.22 -1.25
CA VAL A 3 0.38 14.53 -2.25
C VAL A 3 1.06 13.32 -1.60
N LEU A 4 1.65 12.43 -2.40
CA LEU A 4 2.36 11.28 -1.84
C LEU A 4 3.53 11.71 -0.96
N GLY A 5 3.75 10.98 0.13
CA GLY A 5 4.81 11.22 1.09
C GLY A 5 5.07 10.04 2.01
N HIS A 6 6.11 10.15 2.83
CA HIS A 6 6.56 9.06 3.71
C HIS A 6 5.88 9.03 5.08
N ASN A 7 5.20 10.13 5.44
CA ASN A 7 4.69 10.32 6.80
C ASN A 7 3.16 10.22 6.81
N PRO A 8 2.58 9.56 7.83
CA PRO A 8 1.16 9.67 8.10
C PRO A 8 0.76 11.14 8.25
N THR A 9 -0.29 11.53 7.56
CA THR A 9 -0.82 12.88 7.53
C THR A 9 -2.22 12.94 8.15
N PHE A 10 -3.04 11.91 7.95
CA PHE A 10 -4.41 11.83 8.46
C PHE A 10 -4.74 10.42 8.94
N THR A 11 -5.67 10.31 9.90
CA THR A 11 -6.25 9.03 10.30
C THR A 11 -7.55 8.76 9.56
N ASP A 12 -7.75 7.51 9.14
CA ASP A 12 -8.94 7.04 8.42
C ASP A 12 -9.21 5.57 8.75
N SER A 13 -10.34 5.28 9.40
CA SER A 13 -10.80 3.92 9.68
C SER A 13 -11.59 3.30 8.53
N GLY A 14 -11.88 4.07 7.48
CA GLY A 14 -12.59 3.60 6.30
C GLY A 14 -11.81 2.53 5.56
N ILE A 15 -12.52 1.60 4.93
CA ILE A 15 -11.91 0.53 4.13
C ILE A 15 -11.27 1.17 2.90
N ALA A 16 -9.96 0.97 2.73
CA ALA A 16 -9.21 1.46 1.57
C ALA A 16 -9.26 0.45 0.42
N LEU A 17 -9.23 -0.84 0.76
CA LEU A 17 -9.31 -1.93 -0.20
C LEU A 17 -10.26 -3.01 0.35
N PHE A 18 -11.26 -3.35 -0.45
CA PHE A 18 -12.20 -4.44 -0.18
C PHE A 18 -12.15 -5.47 -1.31
N ALA A 19 -11.92 -6.73 -0.94
CA ALA A 19 -12.15 -7.89 -1.79
C ALA A 19 -13.28 -8.72 -1.16
N GLY A 20 -14.42 -8.85 -1.84
CA GLY A 20 -15.54 -9.64 -1.33
C GLY A 20 -15.28 -11.15 -1.35
N GLY A 21 -14.47 -11.60 -2.29
CA GLY A 21 -13.92 -12.96 -2.38
C GLY A 21 -12.50 -13.04 -1.82
N ASP A 22 -11.63 -13.76 -2.53
CA ASP A 22 -10.25 -13.98 -2.14
C ASP A 22 -9.35 -12.82 -2.59
N TYR A 23 -8.31 -12.53 -1.80
CA TYR A 23 -7.26 -11.58 -2.14
C TYR A 23 -5.94 -12.30 -2.36
N THR A 24 -5.24 -12.00 -3.47
CA THR A 24 -3.91 -12.54 -3.75
C THR A 24 -2.93 -11.46 -4.18
N ALA A 25 -1.85 -11.28 -3.42
CA ALA A 25 -0.70 -10.49 -3.83
C ALA A 25 0.41 -11.42 -4.35
N LYS A 26 0.84 -11.23 -5.61
CA LYS A 26 1.88 -12.06 -6.23
C LYS A 26 2.88 -11.26 -7.07
N GLY A 27 3.91 -11.93 -7.56
CA GLY A 27 5.01 -11.26 -8.27
C GLY A 27 5.71 -10.22 -7.39
N GLY A 28 5.99 -9.05 -7.95
CA GLY A 28 6.62 -7.91 -7.27
C GLY A 28 5.66 -6.84 -6.75
N SER A 29 4.36 -7.14 -6.55
CA SER A 29 3.41 -6.17 -5.95
C SER A 29 3.94 -5.70 -4.58
N ALA A 30 3.94 -4.40 -4.29
CA ALA A 30 4.70 -3.84 -3.17
C ALA A 30 3.84 -3.54 -1.93
N GLU A 31 2.62 -3.01 -2.09
CA GLU A 31 1.89 -2.49 -0.93
C GLU A 31 0.40 -2.23 -1.18
N ALA A 32 -0.36 -2.17 -0.07
CA ALA A 32 -1.73 -1.69 0.00
C ALA A 32 -1.91 -0.78 1.24
N GLU A 33 -2.01 0.52 1.01
CA GLU A 33 -2.20 1.53 2.05
C GLU A 33 -3.64 1.51 2.58
N GLY A 34 -3.77 1.77 3.88
CA GLY A 34 -5.05 1.86 4.57
C GLY A 34 -5.58 0.51 5.09
N LEU A 35 -6.87 0.47 5.45
CA LEU A 35 -7.51 -0.75 5.92
C LEU A 35 -7.84 -1.68 4.73
N LEU A 36 -7.27 -2.88 4.75
CA LEU A 36 -7.53 -3.97 3.81
C LEU A 36 -8.52 -4.98 4.41
N VAL A 37 -9.66 -5.19 3.74
CA VAL A 37 -10.71 -6.14 4.17
C VAL A 37 -10.95 -7.19 3.09
N VAL A 38 -10.79 -8.46 3.46
CA VAL A 38 -10.88 -9.62 2.56
C VAL A 38 -11.98 -10.55 3.05
N GLY A 39 -13.03 -10.74 2.26
CA GLY A 39 -14.19 -11.57 2.62
C GLY A 39 -13.88 -13.07 2.64
N GLY A 40 -12.96 -13.52 1.79
CA GLY A 40 -12.45 -14.89 1.70
C GLY A 40 -11.04 -15.02 2.27
N ASN A 41 -10.20 -15.78 1.57
CA ASN A 41 -8.81 -16.02 1.94
C ASN A 41 -7.88 -14.91 1.44
N ALA A 42 -6.82 -14.63 2.17
CA ALA A 42 -5.75 -13.74 1.75
C ALA A 42 -4.45 -14.51 1.54
N THR A 43 -3.82 -14.35 0.39
CA THR A 43 -2.58 -15.05 0.02
C THR A 43 -1.52 -14.06 -0.43
N PHE A 44 -0.38 -14.06 0.27
CA PHE A 44 0.79 -13.26 -0.06
C PHE A 44 1.87 -14.18 -0.65
N ALA A 45 1.82 -14.36 -1.97
CA ALA A 45 2.62 -15.29 -2.78
C ALA A 45 3.55 -14.53 -3.76
N LYS A 46 4.33 -13.60 -3.21
CA LYS A 46 5.29 -12.81 -3.97
C LYS A 46 6.51 -13.62 -4.40
N SER A 47 7.29 -13.10 -5.36
CA SER A 47 8.61 -13.64 -5.71
C SER A 47 9.68 -13.40 -4.64
N GLY A 48 9.33 -12.75 -3.53
CA GLY A 48 10.18 -12.40 -2.40
C GLY A 48 9.98 -10.96 -1.94
N GLY A 49 10.56 -10.61 -0.80
CA GLY A 49 10.60 -9.24 -0.26
C GLY A 49 9.37 -8.86 0.58
N VAL A 50 9.22 -7.57 0.84
CA VAL A 50 8.20 -7.02 1.75
C VAL A 50 6.92 -6.67 0.99
N PHE A 51 5.75 -6.99 1.55
CA PHE A 51 4.47 -6.39 1.18
C PHE A 51 3.95 -5.57 2.36
N ASN A 52 3.78 -4.25 2.18
CA ASN A 52 3.28 -3.38 3.25
C ASN A 52 1.75 -3.29 3.24
N VAL A 53 1.11 -3.33 4.40
CA VAL A 53 -0.32 -3.08 4.60
C VAL A 53 -0.54 -2.00 5.65
N GLY A 54 -1.51 -1.12 5.43
CA GLY A 54 -1.85 -0.06 6.39
C GLY A 54 -0.99 1.16 6.18
N ARG A 55 0.18 1.21 6.84
CA ARG A 55 1.22 2.20 6.54
C ARG A 55 2.16 1.64 5.49
N VAL A 56 2.52 2.48 4.54
CA VAL A 56 3.36 2.15 3.39
C VAL A 56 4.57 3.06 3.28
N GLY A 57 5.50 2.74 2.37
CA GLY A 57 6.77 3.47 2.26
C GLY A 57 6.62 4.90 1.75
N MET A 58 5.83 5.08 0.69
CA MET A 58 5.46 6.38 0.13
C MET A 58 4.02 6.33 -0.34
N GLY A 59 3.09 6.85 0.45
CA GLY A 59 1.65 6.76 0.19
C GLY A 59 0.95 8.10 0.36
N SER A 60 -0.38 8.08 0.40
CA SER A 60 -1.19 9.28 0.69
C SER A 60 -0.97 9.78 2.12
N GLY A 61 -0.50 8.92 3.02
CA GLY A 61 -0.43 9.18 4.45
C GLY A 61 -1.80 9.21 5.12
N ILE A 62 -2.85 8.71 4.46
CA ILE A 62 -4.20 8.55 5.02
C ILE A 62 -4.37 7.10 5.44
N ILE A 63 -4.18 6.83 6.73
CA ILE A 63 -4.05 5.47 7.25
C ILE A 63 -4.91 5.25 8.50
N PRO A 64 -5.24 4.01 8.88
CA PRO A 64 -5.78 3.71 10.20
C PRO A 64 -4.85 4.22 11.30
N LYS A 65 -5.42 4.48 12.48
CA LYS A 65 -4.64 4.88 13.64
C LYS A 65 -3.65 3.76 14.03
N SER A 66 -2.52 4.15 14.60
CA SER A 66 -1.56 3.18 15.17
C SER A 66 -2.27 2.23 16.14
N GLY A 67 -2.01 0.92 16.00
CA GLY A 67 -2.63 -0.15 16.80
C GLY A 67 -3.98 -0.65 16.28
N ASP A 68 -4.69 0.12 15.45
CA ASP A 68 -5.96 -0.30 14.86
C ASP A 68 -5.77 -1.45 13.85
N VAL A 69 -6.89 -2.07 13.48
CA VAL A 69 -6.88 -3.09 12.42
C VAL A 69 -6.51 -2.44 11.10
N MET A 70 -5.52 -3.00 10.42
CA MET A 70 -5.11 -2.63 9.07
C MET A 70 -5.33 -3.77 8.07
N LEU A 71 -5.44 -5.01 8.55
CA LEU A 71 -5.78 -6.19 7.75
C LEU A 71 -6.85 -7.04 8.44
N ALA A 72 -7.99 -7.23 7.79
CA ALA A 72 -9.05 -8.13 8.24
C ALA A 72 -9.34 -9.18 7.16
N VAL A 73 -9.26 -10.46 7.52
CA VAL A 73 -9.42 -11.59 6.60
C VAL A 73 -10.50 -12.53 7.14
N GLY A 74 -11.52 -12.81 6.34
CA GLY A 74 -12.66 -13.64 6.73
C GLY A 74 -12.35 -15.13 6.73
N GLY A 75 -11.48 -15.58 5.83
CA GLY A 75 -10.97 -16.94 5.71
C GLY A 75 -9.54 -17.08 6.26
N ASP A 76 -8.75 -17.91 5.59
CA ASP A 76 -7.35 -18.17 5.94
C ASP A 76 -6.43 -17.04 5.44
N LEU A 77 -5.36 -16.76 6.18
CA LEU A 77 -4.29 -15.85 5.77
C LEU A 77 -3.00 -16.65 5.59
N SER A 78 -2.43 -16.62 4.39
CA SER A 78 -1.15 -17.29 4.07
C SER A 78 -0.07 -16.32 3.62
N VAL A 79 1.15 -16.54 4.09
CA VAL A 79 2.35 -15.78 3.69
C VAL A 79 3.43 -16.76 3.25
N ASP A 80 3.81 -16.71 1.98
CA ASP A 80 4.76 -17.65 1.41
C ASP A 80 6.19 -17.44 1.87
N LYS A 81 7.00 -18.51 1.75
CA LYS A 81 8.42 -18.48 2.11
C LYS A 81 9.15 -17.39 1.33
N GLY A 82 9.95 -16.58 2.03
CA GLY A 82 10.70 -15.48 1.44
C GLY A 82 9.92 -14.17 1.29
N VAL A 83 8.66 -14.15 1.72
CA VAL A 83 7.81 -12.95 1.78
C VAL A 83 7.72 -12.46 3.22
N THR A 84 7.85 -11.14 3.42
CA THR A 84 7.49 -10.47 4.68
C THR A 84 6.19 -9.71 4.44
N LEU A 85 5.15 -10.02 5.21
CA LEU A 85 3.96 -9.19 5.31
C LEU A 85 4.16 -8.21 6.47
N ASP A 86 4.40 -6.94 6.16
CA ASP A 86 4.62 -5.86 7.14
C ASP A 86 3.32 -5.04 7.28
N VAL A 87 2.72 -5.07 8.46
CA VAL A 87 1.44 -4.43 8.76
C VAL A 87 1.68 -3.31 9.77
N GLY A 88 1.42 -2.07 9.33
CA GLY A 88 1.69 -0.87 10.12
C GLY A 88 3.17 -0.51 10.21
N HIS A 89 3.93 -0.76 9.14
CA HIS A 89 5.35 -0.45 9.00
C HIS A 89 5.72 0.91 9.64
N GLY A 90 6.71 0.92 10.53
CA GLY A 90 7.27 2.14 11.14
C GLY A 90 6.32 2.98 12.00
N LEU A 91 5.18 2.43 12.42
CA LEU A 91 4.35 3.01 13.48
C LEU A 91 4.87 2.51 14.84
N THR A 92 5.79 3.25 15.47
CA THR A 92 6.57 2.77 16.63
C THR A 92 6.18 3.39 17.98
N SER A 93 5.07 4.13 18.08
CA SER A 93 4.64 4.79 19.33
C SER A 93 3.14 4.72 19.57
N GLY A 94 2.74 4.61 20.85
CA GLY A 94 1.36 4.54 21.35
C GLY A 94 1.03 3.24 22.10
N PRO A 95 -0.07 3.19 22.90
CA PRO A 95 -0.54 1.94 23.51
C PRO A 95 -1.05 0.98 22.42
N LYS A 96 -0.34 -0.15 22.23
CA LYS A 96 -0.38 -0.98 21.01
C LYS A 96 0.07 -0.17 19.79
N TYR A 97 1.34 -0.33 19.41
CA TYR A 97 1.93 0.31 18.23
C TYR A 97 1.77 -0.59 16.99
N GLY A 98 2.06 -0.12 15.78
CA GLY A 98 1.96 -0.92 14.55
C GLY A 98 0.57 -1.02 13.94
N GLY A 99 0.27 -2.16 13.32
CA GLY A 99 -0.99 -2.44 12.64
C GLY A 99 -1.52 -3.82 12.97
N SER A 100 -2.74 -3.89 13.49
CA SER A 100 -3.37 -5.16 13.88
C SER A 100 -3.93 -5.92 12.68
N VAL A 101 -3.87 -7.24 12.77
CA VAL A 101 -4.40 -8.22 11.81
C VAL A 101 -5.50 -9.03 12.48
N ARG A 102 -6.59 -9.33 11.78
CA ARG A 102 -7.63 -10.26 12.25
C ARG A 102 -7.88 -11.33 11.20
N VAL A 103 -7.85 -12.60 11.60
CA VAL A 103 -8.04 -13.74 10.69
C VAL A 103 -9.19 -14.61 11.19
N GLY A 104 -10.15 -14.88 10.30
CA GLY A 104 -11.31 -15.72 10.62
C GLY A 104 -10.98 -17.20 10.62
N GLY A 105 -10.17 -17.64 9.66
CA GLY A 105 -9.64 -18.99 9.55
C GLY A 105 -8.26 -19.13 10.19
N LYS A 106 -7.38 -19.93 9.58
CA LYS A 106 -6.02 -20.21 10.03
C LYS A 106 -5.04 -19.14 9.55
N LEU A 107 -4.09 -18.80 10.41
CA LEU A 107 -2.88 -18.09 10.01
C LEU A 107 -1.76 -19.08 9.61
N ASP A 108 -1.40 -19.12 8.31
CA ASP A 108 -0.37 -20.00 7.73
C ASP A 108 0.85 -19.20 7.23
N VAL A 109 1.77 -18.87 8.13
CA VAL A 109 2.96 -18.04 7.82
C VAL A 109 4.19 -18.92 7.59
N LYS A 110 4.60 -19.08 6.34
CA LYS A 110 5.87 -19.73 5.93
C LYS A 110 7.00 -18.71 5.72
N GLY A 111 6.65 -17.46 5.45
CA GLY A 111 7.52 -16.29 5.39
C GLY A 111 7.63 -15.61 6.76
N GLN A 112 7.39 -14.30 6.80
CA GLN A 112 7.32 -13.49 8.02
C GLN A 112 6.04 -12.66 8.06
N LEU A 113 5.50 -12.46 9.27
CA LEU A 113 4.43 -11.51 9.54
C LEU A 113 4.92 -10.54 10.61
N GLU A 114 5.03 -9.27 10.25
CA GLU A 114 5.46 -8.19 11.14
C GLU A 114 4.29 -7.25 11.39
N THR A 115 3.74 -7.24 12.60
CA THR A 115 2.62 -6.35 12.96
C THR A 115 3.09 -5.08 13.67
N ASN A 116 4.40 -4.93 13.86
CA ASN A 116 5.03 -3.79 14.55
C ASN A 116 4.38 -3.47 15.90
N GLY A 117 4.00 -4.48 16.69
CA GLY A 117 3.32 -4.30 17.99
C GLY A 117 1.79 -4.47 17.95
N GLY A 118 1.21 -4.60 16.75
CA GLY A 118 -0.20 -4.90 16.55
C GLY A 118 -0.53 -6.35 16.90
N GLN A 119 -1.80 -6.63 17.16
CA GLN A 119 -2.26 -8.00 17.46
C GLN A 119 -2.54 -8.77 16.17
N SER A 120 -2.38 -10.10 16.16
CA SER A 120 -2.68 -10.96 15.00
C SER A 120 -3.49 -12.23 15.36
N PRO A 121 -4.64 -12.11 16.05
CA PRO A 121 -5.46 -13.29 16.35
C PRO A 121 -6.00 -13.98 15.08
N ASP A 122 -6.01 -15.31 15.11
CA ASP A 122 -6.63 -16.18 14.12
C ASP A 122 -7.71 -17.09 14.75
N GLY A 123 -8.42 -17.86 13.90
CA GLY A 123 -9.51 -18.72 14.34
C GLY A 123 -10.74 -17.97 14.86
N LEU A 124 -10.88 -16.68 14.56
CA LEU A 124 -11.95 -15.83 15.08
C LEU A 124 -13.34 -16.19 14.52
N GLY A 125 -13.39 -16.87 13.37
CA GLY A 125 -14.56 -16.95 12.53
C GLY A 125 -14.77 -15.68 11.70
N LYS A 126 -15.35 -15.85 10.50
CA LYS A 126 -15.49 -14.80 9.49
C LYS A 126 -16.16 -13.52 10.02
N GLU A 127 -17.28 -13.64 10.73
CA GLU A 127 -18.03 -12.48 11.19
C GLU A 127 -17.26 -11.64 12.21
N ALA A 128 -16.57 -12.28 13.17
CA ALA A 128 -15.78 -11.59 14.18
C ALA A 128 -14.51 -10.95 13.58
N ALA A 129 -13.84 -11.65 12.65
CA ALA A 129 -12.66 -11.13 11.97
C ALA A 129 -12.98 -9.88 11.15
N LEU A 130 -14.13 -9.88 10.46
CA LEU A 130 -14.55 -8.78 9.60
C LEU A 130 -15.26 -7.65 10.32
N LYS A 131 -15.62 -7.77 11.61
CA LYS A 131 -16.33 -6.71 12.35
C LYS A 131 -15.51 -5.40 12.44
N PRO A 132 -16.10 -4.21 12.17
CA PRO A 132 -17.53 -3.94 11.88
C PRO A 132 -17.94 -4.08 10.40
N ASN A 133 -17.00 -4.41 9.52
CA ASN A 133 -17.11 -4.38 8.07
C ASN A 133 -17.71 -5.64 7.41
N ALA A 134 -18.23 -6.60 8.18
CA ALA A 134 -18.78 -7.85 7.66
C ALA A 134 -19.89 -7.64 6.61
N GLY A 135 -20.65 -6.54 6.71
CA GLY A 135 -21.72 -6.18 5.77
C GLY A 135 -21.30 -5.33 4.57
N PHE A 136 -20.02 -4.98 4.43
CA PHE A 136 -19.58 -3.98 3.45
C PHE A 136 -19.85 -4.38 1.99
N GLY A 137 -19.88 -5.68 1.68
CA GLY A 137 -20.29 -6.18 0.37
C GLY A 137 -21.70 -5.75 -0.05
N ALA A 138 -22.62 -5.59 0.91
CA ALA A 138 -23.96 -5.05 0.65
C ALA A 138 -23.93 -3.53 0.46
N THR A 139 -23.06 -2.82 1.19
CA THR A 139 -22.84 -1.38 1.02
C THR A 139 -22.40 -1.06 -0.40
N ILE A 140 -21.38 -1.75 -0.92
CA ILE A 140 -20.86 -1.47 -2.28
C ILE A 140 -21.90 -1.76 -3.37
N LYS A 141 -22.71 -2.82 -3.21
CA LYS A 141 -23.81 -3.15 -4.14
C LYS A 141 -24.89 -2.06 -4.14
N LYS A 142 -25.32 -1.64 -2.95
CA LYS A 142 -26.34 -0.60 -2.80
C LYS A 142 -25.87 0.74 -3.37
N GLU A 143 -24.63 1.12 -3.09
CA GLU A 143 -24.09 2.40 -3.53
C GLU A 143 -23.87 2.40 -5.05
N SER A 144 -23.34 1.31 -5.61
CA SER A 144 -23.19 1.15 -7.06
C SER A 144 -24.52 1.29 -7.80
N ALA A 145 -25.58 0.62 -7.33
CA ALA A 145 -26.91 0.75 -7.91
C ALA A 145 -27.49 2.18 -7.74
N SER A 146 -27.23 2.83 -6.60
CA SER A 146 -27.70 4.19 -6.34
C SER A 146 -27.03 5.21 -7.26
N LEU A 147 -25.71 5.08 -7.47
CA LEU A 147 -24.93 5.91 -8.38
C LEU A 147 -25.28 5.64 -9.85
N GLY A 148 -25.47 4.37 -10.24
CA GLY A 148 -25.89 3.96 -11.58
C GLY A 148 -27.26 4.51 -11.99
N ALA A 149 -28.19 4.67 -11.03
CA ALA A 149 -29.50 5.26 -11.27
C ALA A 149 -29.49 6.79 -11.47
N LEU A 150 -28.36 7.47 -11.21
CA LEU A 150 -28.26 8.91 -11.39
C LEU A 150 -28.20 9.28 -12.88
N LYS A 151 -28.90 10.36 -13.24
CA LYS A 151 -28.81 10.92 -14.60
C LYS A 151 -27.46 11.60 -14.79
N ALA A 152 -26.86 11.42 -15.96
CA ALA A 152 -25.66 12.15 -16.35
C ALA A 152 -25.89 13.67 -16.24
N THR A 153 -24.94 14.36 -15.62
CA THR A 153 -24.97 15.82 -15.45
C THR A 153 -24.05 16.55 -16.42
N GLY A 154 -23.19 15.82 -17.14
CA GLY A 154 -22.28 16.33 -18.16
C GLY A 154 -22.33 15.50 -19.45
N LYS A 155 -21.29 15.63 -20.27
CA LYS A 155 -21.14 14.90 -21.54
C LYS A 155 -19.91 14.00 -21.51
N THR A 156 -20.04 12.83 -22.12
CA THR A 156 -18.92 11.91 -22.40
C THR A 156 -18.65 11.91 -23.90
N GLU A 157 -17.40 12.16 -24.29
CA GLU A 157 -16.97 12.21 -25.68
C GLU A 157 -15.73 11.31 -25.86
N LYS A 158 -15.89 10.16 -26.55
CA LYS A 158 -14.78 9.28 -26.92
C LYS A 158 -14.24 9.66 -28.30
N GLN A 159 -12.93 9.79 -28.43
CA GLN A 159 -12.25 9.98 -29.70
C GLN A 159 -10.95 9.18 -29.74
N GLY A 160 -10.91 8.14 -30.57
CA GLY A 160 -9.77 7.21 -30.62
C GLY A 160 -9.55 6.55 -29.25
N GLY A 161 -8.30 6.56 -28.77
CA GLY A 161 -7.92 6.03 -27.46
C GLY A 161 -8.12 6.99 -26.27
N SER A 162 -8.88 8.06 -26.48
CA SER A 162 -9.14 9.10 -25.48
C SER A 162 -10.62 9.23 -25.17
N VAL A 163 -10.95 9.53 -23.92
CA VAL A 163 -12.28 9.96 -23.48
C VAL A 163 -12.20 11.28 -22.73
N THR A 164 -13.15 12.16 -23.02
CA THR A 164 -13.36 13.42 -22.29
C THR A 164 -14.71 13.38 -21.57
N PHE A 165 -14.66 13.59 -20.25
CA PHE A 165 -15.81 13.79 -19.38
C PHE A 165 -15.95 15.29 -19.07
N LYS A 166 -16.89 15.94 -19.72
CA LYS A 166 -17.08 17.39 -19.64
C LYS A 166 -18.26 17.76 -18.75
N GLY A 167 -17.96 18.33 -17.59
CA GLY A 167 -18.96 18.81 -16.64
C GLY A 167 -19.82 19.94 -17.21
N SER A 168 -20.99 20.14 -16.64
CA SER A 168 -21.89 21.26 -17.01
C SER A 168 -21.45 22.61 -16.43
N GLY A 169 -20.43 22.62 -15.57
CA GLY A 169 -20.00 23.78 -14.79
C GLY A 169 -20.87 24.07 -13.57
N GLN A 170 -21.93 23.28 -13.32
CA GLN A 170 -22.76 23.38 -12.13
C GLN A 170 -22.17 22.55 -10.98
N GLY A 171 -22.16 23.11 -9.77
CA GLY A 171 -21.65 22.43 -8.58
C GLY A 171 -22.41 21.16 -8.20
N GLY A 172 -21.89 20.40 -7.23
CA GLY A 172 -22.42 19.09 -6.83
C GLY A 172 -21.80 17.93 -7.61
N LEU A 173 -22.29 16.71 -7.38
CA LEU A 173 -21.78 15.49 -7.99
C LEU A 173 -21.88 15.55 -9.52
N GLN A 174 -20.74 15.39 -10.20
CA GLN A 174 -20.70 15.27 -11.65
C GLN A 174 -20.86 13.80 -12.04
N VAL A 175 -21.88 13.49 -12.83
CA VAL A 175 -22.23 12.12 -13.23
C VAL A 175 -21.99 11.99 -14.73
N PHE A 176 -21.18 11.01 -15.10
CA PHE A 176 -20.89 10.64 -16.48
C PHE A 176 -21.20 9.18 -16.73
N GLU A 177 -21.42 8.82 -17.99
CA GLU A 177 -21.67 7.44 -18.40
C GLU A 177 -20.75 7.08 -19.58
N ILE A 178 -20.26 5.84 -19.59
CA ILE A 178 -19.54 5.23 -20.71
C ILE A 178 -19.83 3.73 -20.73
N SER A 179 -19.95 3.11 -21.91
CA SER A 179 -20.13 1.66 -21.97
C SER A 179 -18.83 0.91 -21.68
N ALA A 180 -18.94 -0.30 -21.13
CA ALA A 180 -17.82 -1.22 -20.94
C ALA A 180 -17.11 -1.56 -22.26
N ALA A 181 -17.84 -1.55 -23.39
CA ALA A 181 -17.23 -1.72 -24.71
C ALA A 181 -16.36 -0.51 -25.07
N ASP A 182 -16.86 0.69 -24.83
CA ASP A 182 -16.17 1.92 -25.24
C ASP A 182 -14.92 2.21 -24.42
N ILE A 183 -14.98 1.96 -23.10
CA ILE A 183 -13.86 2.23 -22.18
C ILE A 183 -12.67 1.27 -22.39
N ASN A 184 -12.90 0.07 -22.94
CA ASN A 184 -11.84 -0.91 -23.22
C ASN A 184 -10.79 -0.42 -24.22
N ASP A 185 -11.15 0.51 -25.09
CA ASP A 185 -10.22 1.09 -26.07
C ASP A 185 -9.51 2.34 -25.55
N VAL A 186 -9.75 2.75 -24.30
CA VAL A 186 -9.31 4.04 -23.76
C VAL A 186 -8.07 3.87 -22.89
N SER A 187 -7.08 4.72 -23.15
CA SER A 187 -5.89 4.88 -22.31
C SER A 187 -5.67 6.31 -21.83
N THR A 188 -6.41 7.29 -22.36
CA THR A 188 -6.32 8.69 -21.95
C THR A 188 -7.67 9.18 -21.43
N PHE A 189 -7.69 9.68 -20.21
CA PHE A 189 -8.90 10.17 -19.53
C PHE A 189 -8.77 11.65 -19.27
N THR A 190 -9.74 12.46 -19.70
CA THR A 190 -9.74 13.91 -19.45
C THR A 190 -11.03 14.31 -18.76
N PHE A 191 -10.93 14.95 -17.60
CA PHE A 191 -12.04 15.57 -16.91
C PHE A 191 -11.96 17.08 -17.13
N GLU A 192 -12.99 17.67 -17.72
CA GLU A 192 -13.03 19.10 -18.04
C GLU A 192 -14.21 19.81 -17.39
N SER A 193 -14.01 21.06 -17.02
CA SER A 193 -15.08 21.93 -16.49
C SER A 193 -15.73 21.35 -15.23
N ILE A 194 -14.94 20.67 -14.39
CA ILE A 194 -15.38 20.14 -13.10
C ILE A 194 -15.26 21.25 -12.05
N PRO A 195 -16.36 21.72 -11.41
CA PRO A 195 -16.28 22.79 -10.42
C PRO A 195 -15.42 22.41 -9.21
N GLY A 196 -14.87 23.41 -8.50
CA GLY A 196 -13.85 23.23 -7.46
C GLY A 196 -14.12 22.08 -6.47
N ASP A 197 -15.26 22.11 -5.78
CA ASP A 197 -15.58 21.13 -4.73
C ASP A 197 -16.40 19.92 -5.22
N SER A 198 -16.60 19.80 -6.53
CA SER A 198 -17.42 18.74 -7.10
C SER A 198 -16.69 17.41 -7.19
N SER A 199 -17.30 16.33 -6.68
CA SER A 199 -16.85 14.96 -6.96
C SER A 199 -17.34 14.50 -8.33
N VAL A 200 -16.73 13.45 -8.86
CA VAL A 200 -17.03 12.82 -10.14
C VAL A 200 -17.37 11.36 -9.91
N VAL A 201 -18.43 10.89 -10.54
CA VAL A 201 -18.70 9.48 -10.77
C VAL A 201 -18.79 9.21 -12.29
N VAL A 202 -18.06 8.20 -12.74
CA VAL A 202 -18.16 7.65 -14.09
C VAL A 202 -18.83 6.29 -13.98
N ASN A 203 -20.10 6.22 -14.36
CA ASN A 203 -20.84 4.97 -14.47
C ASN A 203 -20.40 4.23 -15.74
N VAL A 204 -19.91 3.00 -15.55
CA VAL A 204 -19.47 2.12 -16.62
C VAL A 204 -20.53 1.03 -16.81
N THR A 205 -21.29 1.14 -17.90
CA THR A 205 -22.45 0.29 -18.16
C THR A 205 -22.12 -0.97 -18.95
N GLY A 206 -22.80 -2.08 -18.64
CA GLY A 206 -22.65 -3.35 -19.34
C GLY A 206 -21.79 -4.38 -18.61
N SER A 207 -22.08 -5.66 -18.87
CA SER A 207 -21.60 -6.79 -18.08
C SER A 207 -20.30 -7.45 -18.58
N GLN A 208 -19.83 -7.07 -19.78
CA GLN A 208 -18.59 -7.60 -20.33
C GLN A 208 -17.37 -7.23 -19.48
N GLY A 209 -16.30 -7.98 -19.65
CA GLY A 209 -15.03 -7.68 -18.99
C GLY A 209 -14.45 -6.34 -19.44
N VAL A 210 -13.93 -5.58 -18.48
CA VAL A 210 -13.26 -4.31 -18.72
C VAL A 210 -11.76 -4.45 -18.48
N LYS A 211 -10.94 -3.92 -19.39
CA LYS A 211 -9.50 -3.82 -19.32
C LYS A 211 -9.07 -2.38 -19.61
N ILE A 212 -8.50 -1.72 -18.61
CA ILE A 212 -8.02 -0.35 -18.72
C ILE A 212 -6.52 -0.33 -18.48
N SER A 213 -5.79 0.42 -19.29
CA SER A 213 -4.36 0.69 -19.08
C SER A 213 -4.11 2.19 -19.23
N PRO A 214 -4.31 2.99 -18.17
CA PRO A 214 -4.25 4.43 -18.27
C PRO A 214 -2.81 4.87 -18.51
N MET A 215 -2.64 5.77 -19.48
CA MET A 215 -1.37 6.39 -19.86
C MET A 215 -1.29 7.86 -19.47
N ALA A 216 -2.45 8.53 -19.39
CA ALA A 216 -2.55 9.93 -18.99
C ALA A 216 -3.93 10.22 -18.40
N VAL A 217 -3.95 10.99 -17.32
CA VAL A 217 -5.19 11.52 -16.73
C VAL A 217 -5.06 13.04 -16.61
N GLY A 218 -5.96 13.74 -17.29
CA GLY A 218 -6.11 15.18 -17.22
C GLY A 218 -7.28 15.57 -16.33
N PHE A 219 -7.13 16.61 -15.50
CA PHE A 219 -8.19 17.16 -14.68
C PHE A 219 -8.15 18.70 -14.73
N ASN A 220 -9.17 19.31 -15.34
CA ASN A 220 -9.26 20.76 -15.57
C ASN A 220 -8.01 21.38 -16.21
N GLY A 221 -7.39 20.66 -17.14
CA GLY A 221 -6.21 21.11 -17.89
C GLY A 221 -4.87 20.72 -17.26
N ASP A 222 -4.86 20.22 -16.02
CA ASP A 222 -3.65 19.72 -15.35
C ASP A 222 -3.46 18.22 -15.61
N ARG A 223 -2.21 17.78 -15.79
CA ARG A 223 -1.87 16.35 -15.75
C ARG A 223 -1.76 15.90 -14.30
N VAL A 224 -2.59 14.94 -13.90
CA VAL A 224 -2.75 14.56 -12.48
C VAL A 224 -2.24 13.16 -12.14
N ASP A 225 -1.96 12.30 -13.12
CA ASP A 225 -1.43 10.94 -12.95
C ASP A 225 0.08 10.88 -12.65
N VAL A 226 0.75 12.02 -12.54
CA VAL A 226 2.17 12.11 -12.22
C VAL A 226 2.37 12.52 -10.77
N TYR A 227 3.26 11.83 -10.04
CA TYR A 227 3.46 12.04 -8.60
C TYR A 227 3.90 13.47 -8.22
N SER A 228 4.53 14.20 -9.15
CA SER A 228 4.91 15.60 -8.96
C SER A 228 3.74 16.59 -9.05
N SER A 229 2.54 16.13 -9.42
CA SER A 229 1.36 16.99 -9.55
C SER A 229 0.85 17.43 -8.19
N SER A 230 0.73 18.75 -7.97
CA SER A 230 0.08 19.30 -6.77
C SER A 230 -1.42 18.96 -6.68
N LYS A 231 -2.00 18.47 -7.79
CA LYS A 231 -3.40 18.07 -7.91
C LYS A 231 -3.63 16.56 -7.78
N PHE A 232 -2.57 15.78 -7.56
CA PHE A 232 -2.61 14.32 -7.50
C PHE A 232 -3.67 13.80 -6.51
N GLY A 233 -3.50 14.11 -5.22
CA GLY A 233 -4.42 13.64 -4.19
C GLY A 233 -5.82 14.25 -4.30
N GLU A 234 -5.92 15.48 -4.83
CA GLU A 234 -7.21 16.13 -5.08
C GLU A 234 -8.01 15.35 -6.13
N ALA A 235 -7.40 15.04 -7.28
CA ALA A 235 -8.04 14.24 -8.33
C ALA A 235 -8.36 12.83 -7.86
N ALA A 236 -7.43 12.16 -7.17
CA ALA A 236 -7.60 10.80 -6.64
C ALA A 236 -8.83 10.68 -5.72
N SER A 237 -9.07 11.68 -4.90
CA SER A 237 -10.16 11.70 -3.91
C SER A 237 -11.50 12.16 -4.50
N ARG A 238 -11.51 12.68 -5.73
CA ARG A 238 -12.71 13.23 -6.38
C ARG A 238 -13.28 12.31 -7.43
N ILE A 239 -12.48 11.42 -8.01
CA ILE A 239 -12.91 10.54 -9.10
C ILE A 239 -13.30 9.18 -8.55
N LEU A 240 -14.46 8.66 -8.97
CA LEU A 240 -14.86 7.26 -8.78
C LEU A 240 -15.36 6.68 -10.10
N TYR A 241 -14.92 5.47 -10.43
CA TYR A 241 -15.45 4.66 -11.53
C TYR A 241 -16.37 3.59 -10.95
N ASN A 242 -17.64 3.62 -11.34
CA ASN A 242 -18.66 2.67 -10.93
C ASN A 242 -18.90 1.66 -12.04
N PHE A 243 -18.27 0.49 -11.95
CA PHE A 243 -18.49 -0.64 -12.85
C PHE A 243 -19.72 -1.42 -12.38
N GLU A 244 -20.88 -1.06 -12.92
CA GLU A 244 -22.19 -1.50 -12.40
C GLU A 244 -22.31 -3.03 -12.44
N ASP A 245 -22.09 -3.62 -13.63
CA ASP A 245 -22.35 -5.04 -13.89
C ASP A 245 -21.15 -5.79 -14.48
N SER A 246 -20.01 -5.13 -14.70
CA SER A 246 -18.86 -5.74 -15.37
C SER A 246 -18.38 -6.99 -14.60
N ALA A 247 -18.34 -8.14 -15.27
CA ALA A 247 -18.02 -9.43 -14.64
C ALA A 247 -16.54 -9.55 -14.25
N SER A 248 -15.65 -8.83 -14.95
CA SER A 248 -14.22 -8.83 -14.66
C SER A 248 -13.60 -7.46 -14.93
N LEU A 249 -12.59 -7.10 -14.14
CA LEU A 249 -11.82 -5.87 -14.30
C LEU A 249 -10.33 -6.18 -14.38
N THR A 250 -9.65 -5.60 -15.36
CA THR A 250 -8.18 -5.57 -15.41
C THR A 250 -7.73 -4.13 -15.43
N LEU A 251 -7.00 -3.70 -14.41
CA LEU A 251 -6.32 -2.39 -14.42
C LEU A 251 -4.83 -2.66 -14.57
N GLY A 252 -4.22 -2.19 -15.64
CA GLY A 252 -2.84 -2.52 -15.94
C GLY A 252 -2.03 -1.43 -16.60
N GLY A 253 -0.85 -1.81 -17.09
CA GLY A 253 0.15 -0.88 -17.61
C GLY A 253 1.02 -0.29 -16.49
N GLY A 254 2.11 0.37 -16.87
CA GLY A 254 3.04 1.01 -15.92
C GLY A 254 2.59 2.38 -15.42
N GLY A 255 1.35 2.78 -15.68
CA GLY A 255 0.79 4.08 -15.30
C GLY A 255 0.08 4.07 -13.94
N ASN A 256 -0.28 5.27 -13.47
CA ASN A 256 -1.08 5.47 -12.27
C ASN A 256 -2.56 5.48 -12.62
N PHE A 257 -3.33 4.51 -12.11
CA PHE A 257 -4.79 4.59 -12.15
C PHE A 257 -5.24 5.64 -11.12
N MET A 258 -6.03 6.62 -11.58
CA MET A 258 -6.40 7.79 -10.79
C MET A 258 -7.90 7.77 -10.47
N GLY A 259 -8.25 7.66 -9.20
CA GLY A 259 -9.61 7.58 -8.69
C GLY A 259 -9.94 6.24 -8.02
N SER A 260 -11.06 6.22 -7.33
CA SER A 260 -11.60 5.02 -6.68
C SER A 260 -12.33 4.11 -7.67
N VAL A 261 -12.39 2.82 -7.36
CA VAL A 261 -13.04 1.77 -8.15
C VAL A 261 -14.17 1.17 -7.32
N LEU A 262 -15.36 1.13 -7.89
CA LEU A 262 -16.53 0.45 -7.33
C LEU A 262 -17.00 -0.60 -8.33
N ALA A 263 -16.79 -1.88 -8.03
CA ALA A 263 -17.05 -2.99 -8.94
C ALA A 263 -17.69 -4.16 -8.17
N PRO A 264 -18.97 -4.07 -7.78
CA PRO A 264 -19.61 -5.04 -6.88
C PRO A 264 -19.84 -6.43 -7.50
N ALA A 265 -19.80 -6.55 -8.84
CA ALA A 265 -19.97 -7.81 -9.57
C ALA A 265 -18.65 -8.40 -10.08
N ALA A 266 -17.57 -7.62 -10.08
CA ALA A 266 -16.33 -8.00 -10.74
C ALA A 266 -15.43 -8.86 -9.84
N SER A 267 -14.69 -9.78 -10.47
CA SER A 267 -13.35 -10.14 -9.99
C SER A 267 -12.30 -9.30 -10.73
N ALA A 268 -11.22 -8.92 -10.06
CA ALA A 268 -10.26 -7.96 -10.57
C ALA A 268 -8.82 -8.48 -10.57
N ASP A 269 -8.08 -8.15 -11.62
CA ASP A 269 -6.64 -8.41 -11.78
C ASP A 269 -5.90 -7.08 -12.02
N ILE A 270 -5.11 -6.66 -11.04
CA ILE A 270 -4.50 -5.33 -10.98
C ILE A 270 -2.99 -5.44 -11.14
N THR A 271 -2.49 -4.74 -12.16
CA THR A 271 -1.07 -4.67 -12.53
C THR A 271 -0.55 -3.24 -12.69
N ALA A 272 -1.38 -2.25 -12.36
CA ALA A 272 -1.03 -0.84 -12.26
C ALA A 272 -1.01 -0.41 -10.80
N SER A 273 -0.34 0.71 -10.49
CA SER A 273 -0.52 1.37 -9.20
C SER A 273 -1.85 2.14 -9.20
N THR A 274 -2.54 2.17 -8.06
CA THR A 274 -3.90 2.72 -7.92
C THR A 274 -3.95 3.83 -6.89
N ASN A 275 -4.65 4.91 -7.20
CA ASN A 275 -4.69 6.13 -6.39
C ASN A 275 -6.14 6.51 -6.09
N GLY A 276 -6.65 5.97 -4.99
CA GLY A 276 -8.08 5.88 -4.71
C GLY A 276 -8.36 4.61 -3.92
N ARG A 277 -9.63 4.37 -3.60
CA ARG A 277 -10.04 3.14 -2.93
C ARG A 277 -10.47 2.07 -3.93
N LEU A 278 -10.25 0.80 -3.60
CA LEU A 278 -10.60 -0.34 -4.45
C LEU A 278 -11.71 -1.16 -3.78
N TYR A 279 -12.90 -1.17 -4.37
CA TYR A 279 -14.04 -1.93 -3.86
C TYR A 279 -14.49 -2.99 -4.87
N VAL A 280 -14.02 -4.22 -4.68
CA VAL A 280 -14.26 -5.34 -5.60
C VAL A 280 -15.12 -6.39 -4.90
N GLY A 281 -16.22 -6.79 -5.54
CA GLY A 281 -17.17 -7.73 -4.94
C GLY A 281 -16.74 -9.19 -5.01
N GLY A 282 -15.92 -9.56 -6.00
CA GLY A 282 -15.35 -10.89 -6.18
C GLY A 282 -13.90 -10.96 -5.71
N ASP A 283 -13.11 -11.78 -6.41
CA ASP A 283 -11.70 -11.98 -6.10
C ASP A 283 -10.86 -10.80 -6.58
N LEU A 284 -9.79 -10.48 -5.87
CA LEU A 284 -8.86 -9.42 -6.23
C LEU A 284 -7.43 -9.94 -6.22
N THR A 285 -6.77 -9.86 -7.37
CA THR A 285 -5.35 -10.16 -7.51
C THR A 285 -4.57 -8.87 -7.76
N THR A 286 -3.48 -8.66 -7.03
CA THR A 286 -2.45 -7.66 -7.35
C THR A 286 -1.16 -8.35 -7.76
N ARG A 287 -0.56 -7.92 -8.87
CA ARG A 287 0.67 -8.51 -9.41
C ARG A 287 1.41 -7.57 -10.32
N GLY A 288 2.68 -7.87 -10.60
CA GLY A 288 3.50 -7.08 -11.51
C GLY A 288 4.82 -6.75 -10.86
N SER A 289 5.29 -5.51 -10.98
CA SER A 289 6.58 -5.07 -10.45
C SER A 289 6.43 -3.71 -9.79
N GLY A 290 6.51 -3.66 -8.46
CA GLY A 290 6.41 -2.41 -7.69
C GLY A 290 5.02 -1.81 -7.69
N ASN A 291 3.96 -2.60 -7.84
CA ASN A 291 2.58 -2.08 -7.84
C ASN A 291 2.12 -1.72 -6.43
N GLU A 292 1.54 -0.53 -6.31
CA GLU A 292 1.15 0.09 -5.04
C GLU A 292 -0.33 0.51 -5.09
N SER A 293 -1.04 0.35 -3.98
CA SER A 293 -2.39 0.91 -3.81
C SER A 293 -2.37 1.98 -2.72
N HIS A 294 -2.58 3.23 -3.09
CA HIS A 294 -2.61 4.37 -2.15
C HIS A 294 -4.03 4.79 -1.79
N ASN A 295 -4.28 5.04 -0.51
CA ASN A 295 -5.63 5.31 0.01
C ASN A 295 -6.02 6.78 -0.17
N TYR A 296 -6.91 7.04 -1.12
CA TYR A 296 -7.57 8.33 -1.26
C TYR A 296 -9.08 8.16 -1.15
N PRO A 297 -9.70 8.53 0.00
CA PRO A 297 -11.14 8.40 0.19
C PRO A 297 -11.92 9.23 -0.83
N TRP A 298 -12.95 8.62 -1.42
CA TRP A 298 -13.79 9.34 -2.37
C TRP A 298 -14.79 10.23 -1.64
N ASN A 299 -14.81 11.52 -1.97
CA ASN A 299 -15.62 12.50 -1.24
C ASN A 299 -17.02 12.76 -1.82
N GLY A 300 -17.49 11.93 -2.75
CA GLY A 300 -18.78 12.15 -3.42
C GLY A 300 -20.01 11.70 -2.64
N THR A 301 -19.87 10.73 -1.73
CA THR A 301 -20.97 10.24 -0.88
C THR A 301 -20.45 9.81 0.50
N PRO A 302 -21.25 9.91 1.57
CA PRO A 302 -20.82 9.53 2.92
C PRO A 302 -20.21 8.12 3.08
N PRO A 303 -20.77 7.04 2.49
CA PRO A 303 -20.27 5.67 2.73
C PRO A 303 -18.82 5.40 2.30
N PHE A 304 -18.25 6.24 1.42
CA PHE A 304 -16.88 6.10 0.92
C PHE A 304 -15.98 7.27 1.30
N SER A 305 -16.51 8.19 2.10
CA SER A 305 -15.76 9.32 2.61
C SER A 305 -14.72 8.87 3.64
N CYS A 306 -13.83 9.79 4.01
CA CYS A 306 -12.87 9.55 5.09
C CYS A 306 -13.65 9.37 6.39
N GLU A 307 -13.28 8.37 7.19
CA GLU A 307 -13.79 8.17 8.53
C GLU A 307 -12.67 8.49 9.52
N PRO A 308 -12.58 9.73 10.04
CA PRO A 308 -11.53 10.07 10.98
C PRO A 308 -11.58 9.14 12.17
N GLY A 309 -10.46 8.46 12.47
CA GLY A 309 -10.37 7.64 13.67
C GLY A 309 -10.72 8.47 14.90
N GLU A 310 -11.51 7.93 15.82
CA GLU A 310 -11.88 8.66 17.04
C GLU A 310 -10.59 9.13 17.76
N PRO A 311 -10.53 10.41 18.19
CA PRO A 311 -9.48 10.86 19.07
C PRO A 311 -9.40 9.85 20.22
N GLY A 312 -8.20 9.33 20.49
CA GLY A 312 -8.04 8.46 21.66
C GLY A 312 -8.56 9.22 22.86
N GLU A 313 -9.45 8.60 23.64
CA GLU A 313 -9.78 9.14 24.95
C GLU A 313 -8.44 9.39 25.66
N PRO A 314 -8.17 10.60 26.17
CA PRO A 314 -6.92 10.88 26.83
C PRO A 314 -6.71 9.81 27.88
N GLU A 315 -5.54 9.16 27.87
CA GLU A 315 -5.21 8.18 28.91
C GLU A 315 -5.48 8.86 30.25
N LYS A 316 -6.48 8.33 30.98
CA LYS A 316 -6.77 8.80 32.32
C LYS A 316 -5.44 8.69 33.07
N PRO A 317 -4.92 9.77 33.67
CA PRO A 317 -3.68 9.71 34.41
C PRO A 317 -3.74 8.51 35.34
N GLU A 318 -2.73 7.63 35.27
CA GLU A 318 -2.64 6.53 36.22
C GLU A 318 -2.81 7.13 37.61
N VAL A 319 -3.86 6.71 38.31
CA VAL A 319 -4.07 7.13 39.68
C VAL A 319 -2.84 6.63 40.43
N PRO A 320 -2.02 7.50 41.05
CA PRO A 320 -0.89 7.04 41.83
C PRO A 320 -1.44 6.03 42.82
N SER A 321 -0.89 4.81 42.81
CA SER A 321 -1.32 3.79 43.77
C SER A 321 -1.22 4.41 45.15
N THR A 322 -2.34 4.44 45.88
CA THR A 322 -2.36 4.94 47.26
C THR A 322 -1.30 4.15 48.04
N PRO A 323 -0.34 4.81 48.70
CA PRO A 323 0.64 4.11 49.52
C PRO A 323 -0.14 3.35 50.59
N THR A 324 0.09 2.04 50.68
CA THR A 324 -0.49 1.18 51.69
C THR A 324 -0.11 1.72 53.07
N PRO A 325 -1.07 2.13 53.93
CA PRO A 325 -0.74 2.39 55.32
C PRO A 325 -0.84 1.05 56.05
N THR A 326 0.29 0.56 56.56
CA THR A 326 0.57 0.31 57.99
C THR A 326 1.80 -0.61 58.07
N PRO A 327 2.91 -0.18 58.69
CA PRO A 327 3.98 -1.11 59.04
C PRO A 327 3.48 -2.01 60.16
N SER A 328 3.52 -3.33 59.95
CA SER A 328 3.41 -4.30 61.04
C SER A 328 4.57 -4.08 62.02
N THR A 329 4.24 -4.13 63.31
CA THR A 329 5.18 -4.05 64.43
C THR A 329 6.38 -4.99 64.20
N PRO A 330 7.64 -4.54 64.36
CA PRO A 330 8.79 -5.43 64.22
C PRO A 330 8.72 -6.57 65.24
N GLU A 331 8.87 -7.81 64.78
CA GLU A 331 9.20 -8.92 65.68
C GLU A 331 10.62 -8.72 66.24
N GLU A 332 10.77 -9.10 67.50
CA GLU A 332 12.03 -9.03 68.24
C GLU A 332 13.10 -9.91 67.56
N PRO A 333 14.35 -9.46 67.39
CA PRO A 333 15.37 -10.23 66.70
C PRO A 333 15.67 -11.53 67.45
N GLY A 334 15.57 -12.66 66.76
CA GLY A 334 16.14 -13.93 67.23
C GLY A 334 17.65 -13.80 67.44
N THR A 335 18.15 -14.51 68.44
CA THR A 335 19.58 -14.56 68.80
C THR A 335 20.40 -15.10 67.62
N PRO A 336 21.53 -14.47 67.24
CA PRO A 336 22.35 -14.96 66.13
C PRO A 336 22.97 -16.33 66.48
N GLU A 337 22.86 -17.29 65.57
CA GLU A 337 23.69 -18.50 65.62
C GLU A 337 25.14 -18.17 65.27
N GLU A 338 26.06 -18.86 65.94
CA GLU A 338 27.50 -18.73 65.80
C GLU A 338 27.96 -19.21 64.41
N PRO A 339 28.78 -18.43 63.67
CA PRO A 339 29.18 -18.78 62.31
C PRO A 339 30.15 -19.97 62.31
N GLU A 340 29.85 -20.98 61.48
CA GLU A 340 30.79 -22.06 61.19
C GLU A 340 32.03 -21.54 60.44
N MET A 341 33.20 -22.07 60.80
CA MET A 341 34.49 -21.69 60.22
C MET A 341 34.56 -22.00 58.71
N PRO A 342 35.10 -21.08 57.88
CA PRO A 342 35.41 -21.38 56.49
C PRO A 342 36.49 -22.47 56.37
N GLY A 343 36.24 -23.44 55.50
CA GLY A 343 37.23 -24.42 55.09
C GLY A 343 38.45 -23.78 54.40
N THR A 344 39.59 -24.44 54.52
CA THR A 344 40.89 -24.02 54.02
C THR A 344 40.92 -24.00 52.48
N PRO A 345 41.42 -22.94 51.81
CA PRO A 345 41.56 -22.93 50.36
C PRO A 345 42.62 -23.94 49.89
N GLU A 346 42.30 -24.71 48.84
CA GLU A 346 43.28 -25.55 48.14
C GLU A 346 44.27 -24.71 47.31
N GLU A 347 45.51 -25.20 47.25
CA GLU A 347 46.67 -24.56 46.61
C GLU A 347 46.53 -24.46 45.07
N PRO A 348 46.96 -23.36 44.45
CA PRO A 348 46.99 -23.25 42.98
C PRO A 348 48.04 -24.20 42.37
N GLY A 349 47.60 -25.01 41.40
CA GLY A 349 48.49 -25.83 40.57
C GLY A 349 49.48 -24.99 39.76
N THR A 350 50.69 -25.52 39.59
CA THR A 350 51.84 -24.91 38.91
C THR A 350 51.65 -24.80 37.38
N PRO A 351 52.18 -23.74 36.73
CA PRO A 351 52.15 -23.61 35.28
C PRO A 351 53.23 -24.49 34.64
N SER A 352 52.88 -25.17 33.54
CA SER A 352 53.86 -25.89 32.70
C SER A 352 54.31 -25.02 31.52
N GLU A 353 55.60 -25.16 31.19
CA GLU A 353 56.42 -24.40 30.22
C GLU A 353 55.93 -24.42 28.76
N PRO A 354 56.37 -23.43 27.94
CA PRO A 354 56.21 -23.44 26.48
C PRO A 354 57.32 -24.25 25.79
N GLY A 355 56.93 -25.13 24.86
CA GLY A 355 57.86 -25.93 24.05
C GLY A 355 57.88 -25.53 22.56
N GLU A 356 58.97 -24.85 22.19
CA GLU A 356 59.83 -24.98 20.99
C GLU A 356 59.30 -24.85 19.52
N GLU A 357 60.09 -24.08 18.75
CA GLU A 357 59.94 -23.77 17.33
C GLU A 357 60.59 -24.80 16.36
N THR A 358 60.08 -24.84 15.12
CA THR A 358 60.77 -25.08 13.81
C THR A 358 61.23 -26.51 13.40
N PRO A 359 61.40 -26.85 12.08
CA PRO A 359 61.74 -25.94 10.97
C PRO A 359 61.02 -26.07 9.60
N SER A 360 61.28 -25.00 8.85
CA SER A 360 61.05 -24.68 7.42
C SER A 360 61.67 -25.65 6.40
N ALA A 361 61.02 -25.77 5.23
CA ALA A 361 61.61 -25.77 3.86
C ALA A 361 60.45 -25.73 2.82
N GLU A 362 60.14 -24.62 2.13
CA GLU A 362 60.68 -24.07 0.86
C GLU A 362 60.08 -24.69 -0.45
N PRO A 363 60.15 -24.03 -1.63
CA PRO A 363 58.96 -23.58 -2.38
C PRO A 363 58.91 -24.13 -3.82
N SER A 364 57.84 -23.86 -4.57
CA SER A 364 57.85 -23.96 -6.05
C SER A 364 56.80 -23.06 -6.71
N GLU A 365 57.30 -22.03 -7.39
CA GLU A 365 56.72 -21.31 -8.54
C GLU A 365 57.81 -21.36 -9.65
N PRO A 366 57.58 -20.96 -10.92
CA PRO A 366 56.33 -20.73 -11.66
C PRO A 366 56.37 -21.40 -13.07
N SER A 367 55.29 -21.30 -13.86
CA SER A 367 55.43 -21.35 -15.32
C SER A 367 54.30 -20.63 -16.07
N ALA A 368 54.67 -20.05 -17.21
CA ALA A 368 54.15 -18.84 -17.83
C ALA A 368 52.98 -19.04 -18.83
N GLU A 369 52.32 -17.91 -19.11
CA GLU A 369 51.51 -17.51 -20.28
C GLU A 369 52.05 -17.95 -21.67
N PRO A 370 51.32 -17.84 -22.82
CA PRO A 370 50.31 -16.80 -23.12
C PRO A 370 49.08 -17.18 -24.01
N SER A 371 48.19 -16.17 -24.13
CA SER A 371 47.42 -15.77 -25.34
C SER A 371 46.07 -16.44 -25.66
N GLN A 372 44.98 -15.65 -25.61
CA GLN A 372 44.31 -15.06 -26.79
C GLN A 372 42.98 -14.37 -26.39
N THR A 373 42.80 -13.12 -26.85
CA THR A 373 41.54 -12.36 -26.94
C THR A 373 40.58 -13.04 -27.93
N PRO A 374 39.24 -13.00 -27.74
CA PRO A 374 38.44 -11.96 -28.41
C PRO A 374 37.16 -11.47 -27.69
N GLU A 375 36.90 -10.17 -27.89
CA GLU A 375 35.62 -9.44 -28.10
C GLU A 375 34.44 -9.45 -27.08
N GLU A 376 33.94 -8.22 -26.86
CA GLU A 376 32.70 -7.84 -26.16
C GLU A 376 31.43 -8.50 -26.71
N PRO A 377 30.34 -8.51 -25.91
CA PRO A 377 29.29 -7.56 -26.26
C PRO A 377 28.81 -6.71 -25.08
N LYS A 378 28.58 -5.43 -25.39
CA LYS A 378 27.82 -4.45 -24.61
C LYS A 378 26.49 -5.01 -24.13
N LYS A 379 26.18 -4.80 -22.85
CA LYS A 379 24.81 -4.53 -22.40
C LYS A 379 24.83 -3.43 -21.35
N GLU A 380 24.38 -2.25 -21.79
CA GLU A 380 23.67 -1.31 -20.94
C GLU A 380 22.47 -2.02 -20.31
N GLY A 381 22.32 -1.81 -19.01
CA GLY A 381 21.23 -2.31 -18.20
C GLY A 381 21.21 -1.50 -16.92
N ASP A 382 20.81 -0.24 -17.07
CA ASP A 382 20.53 0.70 -15.98
C ASP A 382 19.44 0.07 -15.10
N LEU A 383 19.83 -0.33 -13.89
CA LEU A 383 18.91 -0.89 -12.90
C LEU A 383 18.22 0.27 -12.19
N ALA A 384 16.90 0.25 -12.19
CA ALA A 384 16.09 1.11 -11.33
C ALA A 384 16.47 0.86 -9.86
N THR A 385 17.07 1.87 -9.24
CA THR A 385 17.31 1.89 -7.80
C THR A 385 16.00 2.17 -7.10
N THR A 386 15.48 1.20 -6.35
CA THR A 386 14.35 1.42 -5.43
C THR A 386 14.80 1.08 -4.02
N GLY A 387 14.74 2.10 -3.17
CA GLY A 387 15.13 2.19 -1.77
C GLY A 387 15.22 0.89 -0.96
N ALA A 388 16.46 0.51 -0.67
CA ALA A 388 16.87 0.02 0.64
C ALA A 388 18.36 0.33 0.81
N GLY A 389 18.68 1.41 1.52
CA GLY A 389 20.07 1.80 1.83
C GLY A 389 20.35 3.29 1.64
N SER A 390 20.23 4.06 2.71
CA SER A 390 20.65 5.46 2.77
C SER A 390 22.17 5.56 2.60
N THR A 391 22.66 6.08 1.46
CA THR A 391 23.69 7.14 1.33
C THR A 391 24.25 7.22 -0.11
N MET A 392 24.31 8.46 -0.63
CA MET A 392 25.03 8.93 -1.84
C MET A 392 24.66 8.34 -3.22
N MET A 393 23.98 9.16 -4.05
CA MET A 393 24.56 9.76 -5.28
C MET A 393 23.50 10.51 -6.09
N ILE A 394 23.85 11.72 -6.53
CA ILE A 394 23.07 12.64 -7.35
C ILE A 394 23.36 12.38 -8.83
N GLY A 395 22.32 12.41 -9.66
CA GLY A 395 22.37 12.91 -11.04
C GLY A 395 22.24 11.86 -12.14
N VAL A 396 21.14 11.91 -12.90
CA VAL A 396 21.07 12.35 -14.31
C VAL A 396 19.58 12.36 -14.71
N ALA A 397 18.96 13.54 -14.75
CA ALA A 397 17.65 13.73 -15.37
C ALA A 397 17.55 15.14 -15.97
N ALA A 398 18.44 15.47 -16.92
CA ALA A 398 18.44 16.76 -17.61
C ALA A 398 18.37 16.65 -19.15
N ALA A 399 18.42 15.45 -19.74
CA ALA A 399 18.55 15.32 -21.20
C ALA A 399 17.23 15.19 -21.98
N LEU A 400 16.10 14.86 -21.36
CA LEU A 400 14.83 14.63 -22.08
C LEU A 400 13.89 15.85 -22.17
N VAL A 401 14.19 16.94 -21.46
CA VAL A 401 13.33 18.15 -21.45
C VAL A 401 13.54 19.04 -22.68
N LEU A 402 14.69 18.97 -23.35
CA LEU A 402 15.00 19.86 -24.47
C LEU A 402 14.39 19.40 -25.82
N ALA A 403 14.16 18.10 -26.02
CA ALA A 403 13.61 17.60 -27.28
C ALA A 403 12.10 17.86 -27.42
N ALA A 404 11.34 17.78 -26.32
CA ALA A 404 9.90 18.00 -26.33
C ALA A 404 9.53 19.50 -26.40
N GLY A 405 10.29 20.38 -25.74
CA GLY A 405 10.07 21.83 -25.78
C GLY A 405 10.32 22.44 -27.17
N GLY A 406 11.30 21.93 -27.92
CA GLY A 406 11.63 22.42 -29.26
C GLY A 406 10.54 22.14 -30.30
N ALA A 407 9.89 20.98 -30.24
CA ALA A 407 8.83 20.60 -31.19
C ALA A 407 7.56 21.45 -31.03
N ILE A 408 7.21 21.80 -29.79
CA ILE A 408 6.02 22.61 -29.48
C ILE A 408 6.23 24.06 -29.90
N ALA A 409 7.42 24.63 -29.65
CA ALA A 409 7.75 25.99 -30.06
C ALA A 409 7.80 26.14 -31.60
N PHE A 410 8.28 25.12 -32.33
CA PHE A 410 8.33 25.14 -33.78
C PHE A 410 6.93 25.06 -34.44
N MET A 411 6.03 24.26 -33.88
CA MET A 411 4.63 24.18 -34.36
C MET A 411 3.83 25.46 -34.07
N ALA A 412 4.04 26.11 -32.93
CA ALA A 412 3.38 27.37 -32.59
C ALA A 412 3.81 28.54 -33.51
N ARG A 413 5.07 28.54 -33.98
CA ARG A 413 5.59 29.58 -34.88
C ARG A 413 5.03 29.45 -36.30
N ARG A 414 4.76 28.22 -36.76
CA ARG A 414 4.22 27.95 -38.11
C ARG A 414 2.73 28.30 -38.26
N ARG A 415 1.96 28.34 -37.16
CA ARG A 415 0.55 28.74 -37.14
C ARG A 415 0.32 30.27 -37.09
N ARG A 416 1.37 31.07 -36.84
CA ARG A 416 1.28 32.55 -36.83
C ARG A 416 1.71 33.20 -38.15
N SER A 417 2.08 32.42 -39.16
CA SER A 417 2.57 32.93 -40.45
C SER A 417 1.81 32.36 -41.65
N ALA A 418 0.58 31.90 -41.43
CA ALA A 418 -0.36 31.48 -42.48
C ALA A 418 -1.63 32.31 -42.39
#